data_AF-A0A1W1V554-F1
#
_entry.id   AF-A0A1W1V554-F1
#
_cell.length_a   1.000
_cell.length_b   1.000
_cell.length_c   1.000
_cell.angle_alpha   90.00
_cell.angle_beta   90.00
_cell.angle_gamma   90.00
#
_symmetry.space_group_name_H-M   'P 1'
#
loop_
_entity.id
_entity.type
_entity.pdbx_description
1 polymer ?
#
loop_
_entity_poly.entity_id
_entity_poly.type
_entity_poly.pdbx_seq_one_letter_code
_entity_poly.pdbx_strand_id
1 'polypeptide(L)'
;MALGKLARQNAKGTATATLLAEGKKLGEFSGKDLTVNNVANRALTLRTSGTGSLFYFWEMEGISAGGQIREEDSYLRVRRQYLNRAGQPIGNTFRQNDLVVVKITLQAPDAAGDIPNVAITDLLPAGLEIENPRIGAIRDITWATDAAQPDYLDLRDDRINLFTTATAEPKSFYYVARAVSKGTFRLGPVSADAMYNAEYHSYNGSGMVRVR
;
A
#
# COMPACT_ATOMS: atom_id res chain seq x y z
N MET A 1 17.73 28.04 -10.18
CA MET A 1 17.64 29.00 -11.31
C MET A 1 16.55 28.69 -12.36
N ALA A 2 15.75 27.62 -12.23
CA ALA A 2 14.72 27.27 -13.23
C ALA A 2 13.42 28.10 -13.12
N LEU A 3 12.94 28.34 -11.90
CA LEU A 3 11.68 29.05 -11.65
C LEU A 3 11.67 30.49 -12.16
N GLY A 4 12.79 31.22 -12.05
CA GLY A 4 12.91 32.59 -12.57
C GLY A 4 12.88 32.68 -14.10
N LYS A 5 13.38 31.65 -14.81
CA LYS A 5 13.29 31.58 -16.28
C LYS A 5 11.86 31.26 -16.73
N LEU A 6 11.19 30.34 -16.03
CA LEU A 6 9.77 30.00 -16.24
C LEU A 6 8.86 31.22 -15.99
N ALA A 7 9.07 31.94 -14.89
CA ALA A 7 8.33 33.17 -14.59
C ALA A 7 8.53 34.22 -15.69
N ARG A 8 9.77 34.39 -16.19
CA ARG A 8 10.07 35.34 -17.27
C ARG A 8 9.46 34.93 -18.62
N GLN A 9 9.42 33.63 -18.93
CA GLN A 9 8.78 33.11 -20.14
C GLN A 9 7.26 33.28 -20.11
N ASN A 10 6.65 33.10 -18.94
CA ASN A 10 5.20 33.23 -18.77
C ASN A 10 4.75 34.65 -18.38
N ALA A 11 5.66 35.60 -18.16
CA ALA A 11 5.34 36.98 -17.78
C ALA A 11 4.48 37.75 -18.80
N LYS A 12 4.48 37.30 -20.06
CA LYS A 12 3.62 37.83 -21.13
C LYS A 12 2.47 36.90 -21.52
N GLY A 13 2.30 35.80 -20.78
CA GLY A 13 1.22 34.86 -21.01
C GLY A 13 -0.13 35.51 -20.73
N THR A 14 -1.10 35.24 -21.60
CA THR A 14 -2.50 35.65 -21.44
C THR A 14 -3.38 34.45 -21.08
N ALA A 15 -2.77 33.35 -20.66
CA ALA A 15 -3.45 32.11 -20.33
C ALA A 15 -4.54 32.34 -19.27
N THR A 16 -5.77 31.99 -19.60
CA THR A 16 -6.90 31.92 -18.66
C THR A 16 -7.42 30.51 -18.59
N ALA A 17 -8.15 30.19 -17.52
CA ALA A 17 -8.76 28.88 -17.38
C ALA A 17 -10.11 28.97 -16.68
N THR A 18 -11.11 28.27 -17.19
CA THR A 18 -12.39 28.08 -16.50
C THR A 18 -12.46 26.64 -15.98
N LEU A 19 -12.66 26.49 -14.68
CA LEU A 19 -12.92 25.19 -14.05
C LEU A 19 -14.43 24.97 -13.97
N LEU A 20 -14.88 23.84 -14.50
CA LEU A 20 -16.27 23.39 -14.45
C LEU A 20 -16.36 22.09 -13.67
N ALA A 21 -17.47 21.90 -12.95
CA ALA A 21 -17.90 20.59 -12.46
C ALA A 21 -19.30 20.31 -12.99
N GLU A 22 -19.45 19.18 -13.68
CA GLU A 22 -20.74 18.76 -14.26
C GLU A 22 -21.36 19.84 -15.14
N GLY A 23 -20.51 20.57 -15.88
CA GLY A 23 -20.93 21.69 -16.74
C GLY A 23 -21.20 23.02 -16.02
N LYS A 24 -21.21 23.07 -14.68
CA LYS A 24 -21.36 24.31 -13.91
C LYS A 24 -20.00 24.94 -13.61
N LYS A 25 -19.85 26.23 -13.88
CA LYS A 25 -18.64 26.99 -13.57
C LYS A 25 -18.39 27.01 -12.06
N LEU A 26 -17.22 26.54 -11.63
CA LEU A 26 -16.75 26.60 -10.25
C LEU A 26 -15.87 27.83 -10.02
N GLY A 27 -15.10 28.24 -11.03
CA GLY A 27 -14.21 29.39 -10.93
C GLY A 27 -13.46 29.65 -12.23
N GLU A 28 -12.70 30.74 -12.22
CA GLU A 28 -11.87 31.15 -13.35
C GLU A 28 -10.51 31.64 -12.86
N PHE A 29 -9.46 31.16 -13.51
CA PHE A 29 -8.12 31.71 -13.44
C PHE A 29 -7.98 32.80 -14.50
N SER A 30 -7.74 34.03 -14.07
CA SER A 30 -7.50 35.20 -14.94
C SER A 30 -6.24 35.96 -14.51
N GLY A 31 -5.20 35.23 -14.08
CA GLY A 31 -3.94 35.80 -13.55
C GLY A 31 -3.87 35.89 -12.02
N LYS A 32 -4.95 35.55 -11.31
CA LYS A 32 -4.94 35.27 -9.86
C LYS A 32 -5.15 33.78 -9.65
N ASP A 33 -4.43 33.19 -8.71
CA ASP A 33 -4.53 31.77 -8.38
C ASP A 33 -5.97 31.40 -8.04
N LEU A 34 -6.43 30.28 -8.62
CA LEU A 34 -7.74 29.72 -8.38
C LEU A 34 -7.59 28.44 -7.55
N THR A 35 -8.12 28.47 -6.33
CA THR A 35 -8.20 27.29 -5.45
C THR A 35 -9.64 26.90 -5.25
N VAL A 36 -9.97 25.63 -5.50
CA VAL A 36 -11.33 25.09 -5.32
C VAL A 36 -11.25 23.80 -4.53
N ASN A 37 -12.04 23.72 -3.46
CA ASN A 37 -12.13 22.57 -2.57
C ASN A 37 -13.43 21.78 -2.82
N ASN A 38 -13.54 20.59 -2.23
CA ASN A 38 -14.76 19.78 -2.24
C ASN A 38 -15.27 19.43 -3.65
N VAL A 39 -14.34 19.07 -4.53
CA VAL A 39 -14.61 18.63 -5.90
C VAL A 39 -14.68 17.10 -6.05
N ALA A 40 -14.56 16.37 -4.95
CA ALA A 40 -14.61 14.92 -4.94
C ALA A 40 -15.91 14.38 -5.56
N ASN A 41 -15.81 13.25 -6.26
CA ASN A 41 -16.92 12.57 -6.93
C ASN A 41 -17.66 13.40 -8.00
N ARG A 42 -17.04 14.47 -8.52
CA ARG A 42 -17.62 15.29 -9.59
C ARG A 42 -16.73 15.26 -10.82
N ALA A 43 -17.33 15.17 -12.01
CA ALA A 43 -16.60 15.27 -13.26
C ALA A 43 -16.08 16.70 -13.47
N LEU A 44 -14.76 16.87 -13.45
CA LEU A 44 -14.11 18.16 -13.64
C LEU A 44 -13.71 18.39 -15.09
N THR A 45 -13.85 19.63 -15.55
CA THR A 45 -13.36 20.06 -16.87
C THR A 45 -12.62 21.38 -16.73
N LEU A 46 -11.34 21.39 -17.12
CA LEU A 46 -10.54 22.59 -17.21
C LEU A 46 -10.51 23.06 -18.67
N ARG A 47 -11.08 24.23 -18.95
CA ARG A 47 -11.05 24.85 -20.28
C ARG A 47 -10.06 26.00 -20.26
N THR A 48 -9.02 25.93 -21.07
CA THR A 48 -8.00 26.98 -21.17
C THR A 48 -8.19 27.84 -22.41
N SER A 49 -7.73 29.09 -22.34
CA SER A 49 -7.70 30.04 -23.45
C SER A 49 -6.45 30.94 -23.34
N GLY A 50 -6.13 31.68 -24.39
CA GLY A 50 -4.97 32.58 -24.43
C GLY A 50 -3.66 31.88 -24.78
N THR A 51 -2.53 32.52 -24.47
CA THR A 51 -1.18 32.04 -24.80
C THR A 51 -0.29 31.93 -23.55
N GLY A 52 0.67 31.00 -23.56
CA GLY A 52 1.56 30.73 -22.44
C GLY A 52 1.23 29.43 -21.72
N SER A 53 2.01 29.11 -20.67
CA SER A 53 1.80 27.89 -19.89
C SER A 53 0.89 28.14 -18.69
N LEU A 54 -0.09 27.26 -18.48
CA LEU A 54 -0.88 27.19 -17.27
C LEU A 54 -0.46 25.95 -16.47
N PHE A 55 -0.10 26.14 -15.21
CA PHE A 55 0.19 25.06 -14.29
C PHE A 55 -1.00 24.87 -13.36
N TYR A 56 -1.36 23.61 -13.11
CA TYR A 56 -2.38 23.25 -12.14
C TYR A 56 -1.91 21.98 -11.42
N PHE A 57 -2.40 21.80 -10.21
CA PHE A 57 -2.34 20.54 -9.50
C PHE A 57 -3.72 20.28 -8.89
N TRP A 58 -4.02 19.00 -8.65
CA TRP A 58 -5.19 18.61 -7.88
C TRP A 58 -4.83 17.38 -7.08
N GLU A 59 -5.49 17.24 -5.93
CA GLU A 59 -5.30 16.12 -5.03
C GLU A 59 -6.68 15.66 -4.55
N MET A 60 -6.84 14.34 -4.45
CA MET A 60 -8.02 13.72 -3.86
C MET A 60 -7.57 12.54 -3.02
N GLU A 61 -8.03 12.52 -1.79
CA GLU A 61 -7.82 11.41 -0.87
C GLU A 61 -9.19 10.86 -0.45
N GLY A 62 -9.28 9.54 -0.29
CA GLY A 62 -10.49 8.89 0.18
C GLY A 62 -10.33 7.37 0.23
N ILE A 63 -11.30 6.72 0.88
CA ILE A 63 -11.37 5.27 0.96
C ILE A 63 -12.32 4.79 -0.15
N SER A 64 -11.84 3.84 -0.97
CA SER A 64 -12.67 3.24 -2.02
C SER A 64 -13.89 2.52 -1.43
N ALA A 65 -15.09 2.95 -1.80
CA ALA A 65 -16.34 2.31 -1.38
C ALA A 65 -16.46 0.86 -1.85
N GLY A 66 -15.83 0.52 -2.99
CA GLY A 66 -15.83 -0.83 -3.56
C GLY A 66 -14.90 -1.79 -2.81
N GLY A 67 -13.94 -1.29 -2.02
CA GLY A 67 -12.93 -2.09 -1.34
C GLY A 67 -12.03 -2.91 -2.28
N GLN A 68 -12.08 -2.64 -3.59
CA GLN A 68 -11.18 -3.24 -4.57
C GLN A 68 -9.84 -2.52 -4.46
N ILE A 69 -8.83 -3.28 -4.06
CA ILE A 69 -7.45 -2.82 -4.08
C ILE A 69 -6.83 -3.43 -5.34
N ARG A 70 -6.24 -2.59 -6.17
CA ARG A 70 -5.50 -3.06 -7.34
C ARG A 70 -4.28 -3.82 -6.84
N GLU A 71 -4.21 -5.10 -7.17
CA GLU A 71 -3.00 -5.87 -6.93
C GLU A 71 -1.97 -5.56 -8.02
N GLU A 72 -0.77 -5.19 -7.60
CA GLU A 72 0.31 -4.86 -8.51
C GLU A 72 1.68 -5.05 -7.88
N ASP A 73 2.68 -5.21 -8.74
CA ASP A 73 4.09 -5.26 -8.41
C ASP A 73 4.79 -4.16 -9.23
N SER A 74 5.50 -3.26 -8.57
CA SER A 74 6.32 -2.23 -9.19
C SER A 74 7.69 -2.21 -8.51
N TYR A 75 8.67 -2.86 -9.12
CA TYR A 75 10.04 -3.05 -8.61
C TYR A 75 10.17 -3.73 -7.23
N LEU A 76 9.07 -4.07 -6.58
CA LEU A 76 8.98 -4.93 -5.42
C LEU A 76 7.98 -6.05 -5.69
N ARG A 77 8.15 -7.15 -4.97
CA ARG A 77 7.22 -8.28 -4.98
C ARG A 77 7.06 -8.81 -3.57
N VAL A 78 5.89 -8.59 -2.97
CA VAL A 78 5.52 -9.16 -1.67
C VAL A 78 4.44 -10.22 -1.83
N ARG A 79 4.56 -11.34 -1.14
CA ARG A 79 3.55 -12.41 -1.15
C ARG A 79 3.31 -12.94 0.25
N ARG A 80 2.04 -13.21 0.56
CA ARG A 80 1.60 -13.83 1.80
C ARG A 80 1.15 -15.27 1.54
N GLN A 81 1.57 -16.18 2.41
CA GLN A 81 1.14 -17.58 2.40
C GLN A 81 0.74 -18.00 3.81
N TYR A 82 -0.37 -18.72 3.93
CA TYR A 82 -0.79 -19.37 5.17
C TYR A 82 -0.26 -20.80 5.21
N LEU A 83 0.31 -21.16 6.35
CA LEU A 83 0.90 -22.46 6.64
C LEU A 83 0.30 -23.00 7.94
N ASN A 84 0.25 -24.32 8.08
CA ASN A 84 -0.02 -24.93 9.38
C ASN A 84 1.27 -24.98 10.23
N ARG A 85 1.17 -25.44 11.48
CA ARG A 85 2.33 -25.57 12.38
C ARG A 85 3.44 -26.51 11.87
N ALA A 86 3.12 -27.41 10.94
CA ALA A 86 4.08 -28.31 10.31
C ALA A 86 4.72 -27.71 9.03
N GLY A 87 4.43 -26.44 8.71
CA GLY A 87 4.98 -25.75 7.54
C GLY A 87 4.30 -26.08 6.22
N GLN A 88 3.17 -26.80 6.25
CA GLN A 88 2.43 -27.16 5.05
C GLN A 88 1.50 -26.03 4.64
N PRO A 89 1.44 -25.67 3.34
CA PRO A 89 0.51 -24.67 2.84
C PRO A 89 -0.95 -25.02 3.15
N ILE A 90 -1.69 -24.03 3.62
CA ILE A 90 -3.12 -24.10 3.85
C ILE A 90 -3.82 -22.93 3.14
N GLY A 91 -5.13 -23.06 2.95
CA GLY A 91 -5.95 -21.98 2.40
C GLY A 91 -6.25 -20.87 3.40
N ASN A 92 -7.26 -20.08 3.10
CA ASN A 92 -7.77 -18.97 3.91
C ASN A 92 -9.01 -19.36 4.74
N THR A 93 -9.21 -20.65 4.99
CA THR A 93 -10.30 -21.18 5.81
C THR A 93 -9.73 -21.94 7.00
N PHE A 94 -10.04 -21.46 8.20
CA PHE A 94 -9.50 -21.95 9.46
C PHE A 94 -10.61 -22.45 10.37
N ARG A 95 -10.28 -23.40 11.25
CA ARG A 95 -11.14 -23.74 12.39
C ARG A 95 -10.84 -22.79 13.52
N GLN A 96 -11.85 -22.46 14.32
CA GLN A 96 -11.63 -21.70 15.54
C GLN A 96 -10.56 -22.38 16.42
N ASN A 97 -9.70 -21.55 17.01
CA ASN A 97 -8.51 -21.87 17.78
C ASN A 97 -7.31 -22.44 16.99
N ASP A 98 -7.40 -22.59 15.67
CA ASP A 98 -6.24 -22.96 14.85
C ASP A 98 -5.12 -21.92 15.02
N LEU A 99 -3.90 -22.43 15.14
CA LEU A 99 -2.68 -21.65 14.99
C LEU A 99 -2.28 -21.65 13.51
N VAL A 100 -2.32 -20.48 12.91
CA VAL A 100 -1.97 -20.21 11.52
C VAL A 100 -0.59 -19.57 11.49
N VAL A 101 0.36 -20.17 10.78
CA VAL A 101 1.66 -19.55 10.53
C VAL A 101 1.55 -18.76 9.24
N VAL A 102 1.89 -17.47 9.29
CA VAL A 102 1.87 -16.59 8.13
C VAL A 102 3.30 -16.38 7.65
N LYS A 103 3.58 -16.76 6.40
CA LYS A 103 4.84 -16.51 5.70
C LYS A 103 4.66 -15.30 4.79
N ILE A 104 5.48 -14.28 4.97
CA ILE A 104 5.59 -13.15 4.05
C ILE A 104 6.94 -13.26 3.33
N THR A 105 6.92 -13.26 2.01
CA THR A 105 8.13 -13.25 1.19
C THR A 105 8.25 -11.94 0.45
N LEU A 106 9.40 -11.26 0.59
CA LEU A 106 9.74 -10.03 -0.10
C LEU A 106 10.92 -10.28 -1.06
N GLN A 107 10.82 -9.75 -2.27
CA GLN A 107 11.88 -9.81 -3.27
C GLN A 107 11.86 -8.54 -4.13
N ALA A 108 13.05 -8.11 -4.57
CA ALA A 108 13.25 -7.14 -5.63
C ALA A 108 13.73 -7.86 -6.91
N PRO A 109 13.41 -7.37 -8.12
CA PRO A 109 14.00 -7.91 -9.33
C PRO A 109 15.49 -7.57 -9.39
N ASP A 110 16.32 -8.47 -9.93
CA ASP A 110 17.78 -8.31 -10.01
C ASP A 110 18.21 -6.94 -10.59
N ALA A 111 17.49 -6.47 -11.61
CA ALA A 111 17.77 -5.21 -12.29
C ALA A 111 17.55 -3.96 -11.42
N ALA A 112 16.75 -4.06 -10.35
CA ALA A 112 16.52 -2.95 -9.43
C ALA A 112 17.63 -2.82 -8.36
N GLY A 113 18.46 -3.86 -8.18
CA GLY A 113 19.44 -3.94 -7.10
C GLY A 113 18.79 -3.98 -5.72
N ASP A 114 19.57 -3.64 -4.70
CA ASP A 114 19.10 -3.59 -3.32
C ASP A 114 18.25 -2.33 -3.08
N ILE A 115 17.06 -2.50 -2.54
CA ILE A 115 16.12 -1.42 -2.23
C ILE A 115 16.03 -1.30 -0.71
N PRO A 116 16.74 -0.34 -0.08
CA PRO A 116 16.70 -0.15 1.36
C PRO A 116 15.41 0.53 1.82
N ASN A 117 15.14 0.47 3.13
CA ASN A 117 14.02 1.15 3.77
C ASN A 117 12.65 0.75 3.19
N VAL A 118 12.43 -0.55 2.99
CA VAL A 118 11.13 -1.09 2.58
C VAL A 118 10.30 -1.38 3.83
N ALA A 119 9.11 -0.81 3.89
CA ALA A 119 8.10 -1.10 4.90
C ALA A 119 7.11 -2.13 4.34
N ILE A 120 7.07 -3.31 4.95
CA ILE A 120 6.06 -4.33 4.69
C ILE A 120 4.94 -4.14 5.71
N THR A 121 3.69 -4.10 5.26
CA THR A 121 2.52 -4.08 6.14
C THR A 121 1.57 -5.22 5.81
N ASP A 122 1.19 -5.99 6.81
CA ASP A 122 0.16 -7.03 6.69
C ASP A 122 -0.99 -6.71 7.65
N LEU A 123 -2.12 -6.25 7.09
CA LEU A 123 -3.34 -5.98 7.85
C LEU A 123 -4.04 -7.31 8.17
N LEU A 124 -4.31 -7.55 9.44
CA LEU A 124 -4.97 -8.76 9.87
C LEU A 124 -6.48 -8.69 9.61
N PRO A 125 -7.09 -9.77 9.10
CA PRO A 125 -8.54 -9.90 9.08
C PRO A 125 -9.05 -10.07 10.51
N ALA A 126 -10.18 -9.44 10.86
CA ALA A 126 -10.70 -9.39 12.24
C ALA A 126 -10.99 -10.76 12.93
N GLY A 127 -10.99 -11.87 12.18
CA GLY A 127 -11.09 -13.21 12.74
C GLY A 127 -9.77 -13.80 13.27
N LEU A 128 -8.64 -13.14 13.00
CA LEU A 128 -7.29 -13.56 13.39
C LEU A 128 -6.70 -12.58 14.39
N GLU A 129 -5.96 -13.09 15.38
CA GLU A 129 -5.20 -12.30 16.34
C GLU A 129 -3.72 -12.73 16.30
N ILE A 130 -2.79 -11.78 16.34
CA ILE A 130 -1.35 -12.11 16.36
C ILE A 130 -0.99 -12.76 17.70
N GLU A 131 -0.30 -13.89 17.64
CA GLU A 131 0.36 -14.48 18.80
C GLU A 131 1.65 -13.73 19.09
N ASN A 132 1.78 -13.20 20.31
CA ASN A 132 2.95 -12.42 20.69
C ASN A 132 4.22 -13.31 20.66
N PRO A 133 5.19 -13.01 19.78
CA PRO A 133 6.36 -13.86 19.58
C PRO A 133 7.24 -13.95 20.83
N ARG A 134 7.20 -12.95 21.72
CA ARG A 134 7.95 -12.91 22.97
C ARG A 134 7.48 -13.96 23.98
N ILE A 135 6.28 -14.52 23.79
CA ILE A 135 5.64 -15.50 24.70
C ILE A 135 5.85 -16.94 24.21
N GLY A 136 6.57 -17.14 23.10
CA GLY A 136 7.08 -18.46 22.69
C GLY A 136 6.38 -19.11 21.50
N ALA A 137 5.34 -18.49 20.92
CA ALA A 137 4.62 -19.05 19.76
C ALA A 137 5.51 -19.33 18.53
N ILE A 138 6.61 -18.57 18.36
CA ILE A 138 7.61 -18.80 17.31
C ILE A 138 8.65 -19.87 17.69
N ARG A 139 8.91 -20.09 19.00
CA ARG A 139 9.99 -21.00 19.47
C ARG A 139 9.77 -22.46 19.06
N ASP A 140 8.52 -22.84 18.76
CA ASP A 140 8.16 -24.19 18.32
C ASP A 140 8.26 -24.39 16.78
N ILE A 141 8.59 -23.35 16.00
CA ILE A 141 8.67 -23.43 14.54
C ILE A 141 10.12 -23.68 14.12
N THR A 142 10.54 -24.94 14.12
CA THR A 142 11.93 -25.33 13.81
C THR A 142 12.22 -25.48 12.31
N TRP A 143 11.18 -25.66 11.48
CA TRP A 143 11.31 -25.87 10.04
C TRP A 143 11.51 -24.57 9.25
N ALA A 144 11.22 -23.40 9.82
CA ALA A 144 11.35 -22.10 9.17
C ALA A 144 12.82 -21.62 9.19
N THR A 145 13.72 -22.40 8.60
CA THR A 145 15.16 -22.14 8.63
C THR A 145 15.58 -20.97 7.74
N ASP A 146 14.72 -20.52 6.83
CA ASP A 146 14.90 -19.36 5.95
C ASP A 146 14.33 -18.06 6.54
N ALA A 147 13.99 -18.05 7.85
CA ALA A 147 13.44 -16.87 8.51
C ALA A 147 14.46 -15.73 8.59
N ALA A 148 14.21 -14.68 7.80
CA ALA A 148 14.96 -13.43 7.84
C ALA A 148 14.59 -12.62 9.08
N GLN A 149 15.57 -11.86 9.60
CA GLN A 149 15.34 -10.88 10.65
C GLN A 149 15.09 -9.51 10.00
N PRO A 150 13.97 -8.83 10.33
CA PRO A 150 13.76 -7.46 9.90
C PRO A 150 14.67 -6.51 10.70
N ASP A 151 14.95 -5.34 10.13
CA ASP A 151 15.68 -4.27 10.82
C ASP A 151 14.85 -3.69 11.96
N TYR A 152 13.52 -3.65 11.76
CA TYR A 152 12.56 -3.28 12.79
C TYR A 152 11.23 -4.01 12.61
N LEU A 153 10.57 -4.31 13.72
CA LEU A 153 9.27 -5.00 13.80
C LEU A 153 8.34 -4.20 14.71
N ASP A 154 7.21 -3.76 14.16
CA ASP A 154 6.10 -3.15 14.91
C ASP A 154 4.90 -4.10 14.87
N LEU A 155 4.44 -4.52 16.05
CA LEU A 155 3.32 -5.44 16.23
C LEU A 155 2.17 -4.68 16.87
N ARG A 156 1.02 -4.70 16.21
CA ARG A 156 -0.22 -4.08 16.68
C ARG A 156 -1.34 -5.10 16.66
N ASP A 157 -2.48 -4.74 17.24
CA ASP A 157 -3.64 -5.61 17.30
C ASP A 157 -4.23 -5.92 15.91
N ASP A 158 -4.15 -4.95 14.99
CA ASP A 158 -4.77 -5.03 13.65
C ASP A 158 -3.77 -5.27 12.51
N ARG A 159 -2.47 -5.25 12.78
CA ARG A 159 -1.43 -5.36 11.75
C ARG A 159 -0.05 -5.70 12.31
N ILE A 160 0.80 -6.17 11.41
CA ILE A 160 2.25 -6.24 11.59
C ILE A 160 2.95 -5.35 10.55
N ASN A 161 3.97 -4.61 10.99
CA ASN A 161 4.87 -3.88 10.10
C ASN A 161 6.30 -4.42 10.26
N LEU A 162 6.95 -4.69 9.13
CA LEU A 162 8.34 -5.14 9.06
C LEU A 162 9.13 -4.14 8.23
N PHE A 163 10.32 -3.76 8.69
CA PHE A 163 11.21 -2.88 7.95
C PHE A 163 12.46 -3.64 7.56
N THR A 164 12.84 -3.58 6.28
CA THR A 164 14.00 -4.31 5.77
C THR A 164 14.52 -3.70 4.46
N THR A 165 15.63 -4.23 3.96
CA THR A 165 16.11 -4.02 2.59
C THR A 165 15.61 -5.15 1.69
N ALA A 166 14.92 -4.84 0.59
CA ALA A 166 14.58 -5.82 -0.43
C ALA A 166 15.81 -6.11 -1.31
N THR A 167 15.97 -7.38 -1.67
CA THR A 167 17.12 -7.88 -2.44
C THR A 167 16.62 -8.80 -3.55
N ALA A 168 17.51 -9.10 -4.51
CA ALA A 168 17.31 -10.14 -5.52
C ALA A 168 16.98 -11.51 -4.88
N GLU A 169 17.69 -11.86 -3.81
CA GLU A 169 17.40 -13.05 -3.03
C GLU A 169 16.13 -12.84 -2.18
N PRO A 170 15.11 -13.72 -2.27
CA PRO A 170 13.89 -13.59 -1.49
C PRO A 170 14.15 -13.70 0.02
N LYS A 171 13.56 -12.78 0.80
CA LYS A 171 13.55 -12.82 2.26
C LYS A 171 12.20 -13.29 2.76
N SER A 172 12.20 -14.29 3.65
CA SER A 172 10.99 -14.83 4.27
C SER A 172 10.86 -14.37 5.71
N PHE A 173 9.72 -13.80 6.07
CA PHE A 173 9.36 -13.42 7.43
C PHE A 173 8.19 -14.27 7.91
N TYR A 174 8.18 -14.61 9.18
CA TYR A 174 7.18 -15.50 9.77
C TYR A 174 6.58 -14.88 11.02
N TYR A 175 5.26 -14.96 11.14
CA TYR A 175 4.55 -14.70 12.39
C TYR A 175 3.42 -15.72 12.55
N VAL A 176 2.90 -15.82 13.77
CA VAL A 176 1.81 -16.75 14.09
C VAL A 176 0.57 -15.94 14.44
N ALA A 177 -0.57 -16.38 13.94
CA ALA A 177 -1.87 -15.83 14.30
C ALA A 177 -2.81 -16.95 14.75
N ARG A 178 -3.72 -16.64 15.68
CA ARG A 178 -4.78 -17.54 16.12
C ARG A 178 -6.10 -17.17 15.47
N ALA A 179 -6.85 -18.15 14.98
CA ALA A 179 -8.22 -17.95 14.53
C ALA A 179 -9.18 -17.89 15.73
N VAL A 180 -9.67 -16.71 16.09
CA VAL A 180 -10.44 -16.48 17.33
C VAL A 180 -11.92 -16.37 17.05
N SER A 181 -12.33 -15.40 16.23
CA SER A 181 -13.74 -15.09 16.00
C SER A 181 -14.28 -15.82 14.77
N LYS A 182 -15.37 -16.57 14.91
CA LYS A 182 -16.05 -17.23 13.79
C LYS A 182 -16.71 -16.19 12.87
N GLY A 183 -16.58 -16.37 11.57
CA GLY A 183 -17.12 -15.42 10.60
C GLY A 183 -16.42 -15.49 9.24
N THR A 184 -16.82 -14.59 8.35
CA THR A 184 -16.13 -14.37 7.08
C THR A 184 -15.70 -12.91 7.03
N PHE A 185 -14.39 -12.67 6.92
CA PHE A 185 -13.77 -11.36 7.07
C PHE A 185 -13.06 -10.98 5.78
N ARG A 186 -13.10 -9.68 5.45
CA ARG A 186 -12.29 -9.15 4.35
C ARG A 186 -10.81 -9.26 4.70
N LEU A 187 -10.02 -9.63 3.72
CA LEU A 187 -8.58 -9.75 3.82
C LEU A 187 -7.93 -8.71 2.90
N GLY A 188 -7.28 -7.71 3.49
CA GLY A 188 -6.46 -6.77 2.73
C GLY A 188 -5.24 -7.47 2.10
N PRO A 189 -4.67 -6.91 1.03
CA PRO A 189 -3.38 -7.39 0.54
C PRO A 189 -2.31 -7.16 1.60
N VAL A 190 -1.26 -7.98 1.56
CA VAL A 190 0.02 -7.58 2.15
C VAL A 190 0.64 -6.52 1.23
N SER A 191 1.19 -5.47 1.83
CA SER A 191 1.88 -4.40 1.11
C SER A 191 3.38 -4.39 1.39
N ALA A 192 4.15 -3.91 0.44
CA ALA A 192 5.54 -3.52 0.62
C ALA A 192 5.79 -2.22 -0.14
N ASP A 193 6.27 -1.20 0.55
CA ASP A 193 6.47 0.15 0.02
C ASP A 193 7.89 0.63 0.36
N ALA A 194 8.64 1.12 -0.63
CA ALA A 194 9.90 1.79 -0.35
C ALA A 194 9.63 3.19 0.22
N MET A 195 10.06 3.43 1.46
CA MET A 195 9.69 4.64 2.22
C MET A 195 10.12 5.97 1.58
N TYR A 196 11.14 5.93 0.71
CA TYR A 196 11.71 7.10 0.06
C TYR A 196 11.53 7.10 -1.46
N ASN A 197 10.82 6.12 -2.02
CA ASN A 197 10.50 6.08 -3.45
C ASN A 197 9.16 5.37 -3.71
N ALA A 198 8.09 6.14 -3.86
CA ALA A 198 6.74 5.61 -4.05
C ALA A 198 6.55 4.81 -5.36
N GLU A 199 7.44 4.94 -6.35
CA GLU A 199 7.39 4.11 -7.55
C GLU A 199 7.66 2.62 -7.24
N TYR A 200 8.26 2.32 -6.07
CA TYR A 200 8.71 1.00 -5.69
C TYR A 200 7.74 0.47 -4.63
N HIS A 201 6.78 -0.34 -5.07
CA HIS A 201 5.71 -0.86 -4.23
C HIS A 201 5.20 -2.23 -4.71
N SER A 202 4.52 -2.95 -3.84
CA SER A 202 3.81 -4.18 -4.19
C SER A 202 2.62 -4.38 -3.25
N TYR A 203 1.47 -4.70 -3.83
CA TYR A 203 0.23 -4.99 -3.11
C TYR A 203 -0.34 -6.31 -3.63
N ASN A 204 -0.44 -7.34 -2.79
CA ASN A 204 -0.92 -8.64 -3.26
C ASN A 204 -1.61 -9.50 -2.19
N GLY A 205 -2.43 -10.46 -2.63
CA GLY A 205 -3.00 -11.49 -1.78
C GLY A 205 -4.26 -11.07 -1.04
N SER A 206 -5.00 -10.10 -1.58
CA SER A 206 -6.31 -9.70 -1.07
C SER A 206 -7.35 -10.83 -1.22
N GLY A 207 -8.42 -10.79 -0.44
CA GLY A 207 -9.49 -11.77 -0.55
C GLY A 207 -10.40 -11.82 0.66
N MET A 208 -10.77 -13.05 1.06
CA MET A 208 -11.59 -13.31 2.24
C MET A 208 -10.90 -14.33 3.14
N VAL A 209 -11.06 -14.20 4.46
CA VAL A 209 -10.75 -15.26 5.43
C VAL A 209 -12.04 -15.79 6.02
N ARG A 210 -12.13 -17.10 6.21
CA ARG A 210 -13.26 -17.74 6.88
C ARG A 210 -12.80 -18.51 8.11
N VAL A 211 -13.42 -18.23 9.26
CA VAL A 211 -13.22 -18.97 10.51
C VAL A 211 -14.52 -19.69 10.85
N ARG A 212 -14.46 -21.02 11.03
CA ARG A 212 -15.62 -21.89 11.29
C ARG A 212 -15.52 -22.66 12.61
#